data_AF-A0A1F4A3F0-F1
#
_entry.id   AF-A0A1F4A3F0-F1
#
_cell.length_a   1.000
_cell.length_b   1.000
_cell.length_c   1.000
_cell.angle_alpha   90.00
_cell.angle_beta   90.00
_cell.angle_gamma   90.00
#
_symmetry.space_group_name_H-M   'P 1'
#
loop_
_entity.id
_entity.type
_entity.pdbx_description
1 polymer ?
#
loop_
_entity_poly.entity_id
_entity_poly.type
_entity_poly.pdbx_seq_one_letter_code
_entity_poly.pdbx_strand_id
1 'polypeptide(L)' 'MARRLNAGARQGGGIAGPKLAPNPMALEAMSAFLRHTNGRMPPYPEAIMSNADLADIHAYLQSIPRSPDYKSIPLLNR' A
#
# COMPACT_ATOMS: atom_id res chain seq x y z
N MET A 1 17.19 13.11 -21.97
CA MET A 1 16.09 12.12 -21.84
C MET A 1 16.20 11.49 -20.46
N ALA A 2 15.45 12.02 -19.47
CA ALA A 2 15.64 11.69 -18.05
C ALA A 2 14.89 10.40 -17.68
N ARG A 3 15.65 9.33 -17.41
CA ARG A 3 15.13 8.06 -16.91
C ARG A 3 14.82 8.23 -15.43
N ARG A 4 13.54 8.40 -15.08
CA ARG A 4 13.07 8.42 -13.69
C ARG A 4 13.31 7.04 -13.07
N LEU A 5 14.27 6.93 -12.16
CA LEU A 5 14.44 5.79 -11.28
C LEU A 5 13.47 5.97 -10.10
N ASN A 6 12.40 5.18 -10.06
CA ASN A 6 11.50 5.14 -8.91
C ASN A 6 12.16 4.31 -7.80
N ALA A 7 12.54 4.98 -6.71
CA ALA A 7 13.08 4.37 -5.50
C ALA A 7 11.96 3.78 -4.62
N GLY A 8 12.23 2.64 -4.00
CA GLY A 8 11.55 2.23 -2.76
C GLY A 8 10.29 1.38 -2.89
N ALA A 9 10.33 0.31 -3.68
CA ALA A 9 9.35 -0.77 -3.57
C ALA A 9 9.70 -1.72 -2.41
N ARG A 10 9.29 -1.36 -1.19
CA ARG A 10 9.13 -2.35 -0.12
C ARG A 10 7.74 -2.21 0.49
N GLN A 11 7.09 -3.37 0.59
CA GLN A 11 5.66 -3.66 0.72
C GLN A 11 4.84 -3.39 -0.56
N GLY A 12 4.44 -4.47 -1.24
CA GLY A 12 3.44 -4.50 -2.32
C GLY A 12 3.93 -4.15 -3.73
N GLY A 13 4.83 -3.18 -3.88
CA GLY A 13 5.20 -2.57 -5.17
C GLY A 13 6.03 -3.44 -6.12
N GLY A 14 5.43 -4.47 -6.69
CA GLY A 14 6.01 -5.28 -7.76
C GLY A 14 4.91 -6.05 -8.48
N ILE A 15 5.17 -7.30 -8.82
CA ILE A 15 4.23 -8.23 -9.49
C ILE A 15 2.91 -8.43 -8.71
N ALA A 16 2.87 -8.04 -7.42
CA ALA A 16 1.79 -8.30 -6.46
C ALA A 16 0.76 -7.15 -6.25
N GLY A 17 1.01 -5.93 -6.74
CA GLY A 17 0.04 -4.82 -6.63
C GLY A 17 0.66 -3.44 -6.39
N PRO A 18 -0.17 -2.37 -6.31
CA PRO A 18 0.30 -1.04 -5.94
C PRO A 18 0.69 -0.96 -4.45
N LYS A 19 1.49 0.04 -4.10
CA LYS A 19 1.83 0.35 -2.70
C LYS A 19 0.61 0.97 -2.01
N LEU A 20 0.22 0.44 -0.85
CA LEU A 20 -0.97 0.90 -0.10
C LEU A 20 -0.68 2.04 0.88
N ALA A 21 0.53 2.11 1.44
CA ALA A 21 0.93 3.13 2.41
C ALA A 21 2.02 4.05 1.84
N PRO A 22 2.15 5.31 2.29
CA PRO A 22 1.50 5.94 3.46
C PRO A 22 0.11 6.55 3.17
N ASN A 23 -0.37 6.48 1.93
CA ASN A 23 -1.63 7.10 1.53
C ASN A 23 -2.66 6.02 1.15
N PRO A 24 -3.26 5.31 2.12
CA PRO A 24 -4.29 4.32 1.82
C PRO A 24 -5.55 5.01 1.31
N MET A 25 -6.31 4.29 0.48
CA MET A 25 -7.67 4.67 0.12
C MET A 25 -8.59 4.69 1.36
N ALA A 26 -9.75 5.36 1.26
CA ALA A 26 -10.72 5.38 2.36
C ALA A 26 -11.16 3.97 2.76
N LEU A 27 -11.46 3.76 4.05
CA LEU A 27 -11.83 2.46 4.61
C LEU A 27 -12.99 1.80 3.83
N GLU A 28 -14.05 2.56 3.55
CA GLU A 28 -15.21 2.10 2.78
C GLU A 28 -14.83 1.67 1.37
N ALA A 29 -13.97 2.44 0.70
CA ALA A 29 -13.50 2.10 -0.63
C ALA A 29 -12.61 0.85 -0.61
N MET A 30 -11.78 0.68 0.43
CA MET A 30 -10.93 -0.49 0.61
C MET A 30 -11.79 -1.74 0.87
N SER A 31 -12.82 -1.61 1.69
CA SER A 31 -13.82 -2.66 1.94
C SER A 31 -14.50 -3.07 0.63
N ALA A 32 -15.15 -2.13 -0.06
CA ALA A 32 -15.82 -2.40 -1.34
C ALA A 32 -14.88 -3.06 -2.36
N PHE A 33 -13.62 -2.60 -2.45
CA PHE A 33 -12.62 -3.20 -3.31
C PHE A 33 -12.38 -4.66 -2.92
N LEU A 34 -11.97 -4.94 -1.68
CA LEU A 34 -11.63 -6.28 -1.20
C LEU A 34 -12.79 -7.28 -1.30
N ARG A 35 -14.04 -6.83 -1.16
CA ARG A 35 -15.23 -7.69 -1.28
C ARG A 35 -15.59 -8.02 -2.73
N HIS A 36 -15.24 -7.15 -3.68
CA HIS A 36 -15.72 -7.23 -5.08
C HIS A 36 -14.60 -7.27 -6.12
N THR A 37 -13.36 -7.56 -5.71
CA THR A 37 -12.26 -7.68 -6.66
C THR A 37 -12.54 -8.81 -7.66
N ASN A 38 -12.26 -8.58 -8.94
CA ASN A 38 -12.35 -9.58 -10.01
C ASN A 38 -11.04 -9.66 -10.82
N GLY A 39 -9.94 -9.17 -10.24
CA GLY A 39 -8.63 -9.06 -10.89
C GLY A 39 -7.60 -10.05 -10.33
N ARG A 40 -6.32 -9.68 -10.42
CA ARG A 40 -5.21 -10.49 -9.90
C ARG A 40 -5.22 -10.68 -8.39
N MET A 41 -5.85 -9.76 -7.66
CA MET A 41 -6.08 -9.89 -6.23
C MET A 41 -7.40 -10.64 -6.02
N PRO A 42 -7.40 -11.81 -5.35
CA PRO A 42 -8.64 -12.53 -5.02
C PRO A 42 -9.54 -11.72 -4.07
N PRO A 43 -10.86 -11.94 -4.10
CA PRO A 43 -11.78 -11.30 -3.18
C PRO A 43 -11.64 -11.90 -1.78
N TYR A 44 -11.75 -11.05 -0.77
CA TYR A 44 -11.76 -11.42 0.64
C TYR A 44 -13.15 -11.08 1.21
N PRO A 45 -14.10 -12.02 1.24
CA PRO A 45 -15.44 -11.81 1.81
C PRO A 45 -15.42 -11.76 3.34
N GLU A 46 -16.51 -11.28 3.95
CA GLU A 46 -16.60 -11.07 5.41
C GLU A 46 -16.39 -12.35 6.21
N ALA A 47 -16.80 -13.49 5.65
CA ALA A 47 -16.58 -14.82 6.22
C ALA A 47 -15.09 -15.18 6.40
N ILE A 48 -14.18 -14.57 5.64
CA ILE A 48 -12.73 -14.82 5.70
C ILE A 48 -12.02 -13.70 6.47
N MET A 49 -12.50 -12.47 6.35
CA MET A 49 -11.90 -11.31 7.00
C MET A 49 -12.99 -10.36 7.48
N SER A 50 -13.09 -10.18 8.79
CA SER A 50 -14.14 -9.37 9.40
C SER A 50 -13.98 -7.88 9.08
N ASN A 51 -15.05 -7.10 9.27
CA ASN A 51 -14.97 -5.65 9.11
C ASN A 51 -14.08 -4.98 10.18
N ALA A 52 -13.97 -5.60 11.36
CA ALA A 52 -13.08 -5.14 12.43
C ALA A 52 -11.61 -5.31 12.03
N ASP A 53 -11.23 -6.50 11.55
CA ASP A 53 -9.85 -6.76 11.09
C ASP A 53 -9.46 -5.82 9.93
N LEU A 54 -10.41 -5.53 9.03
CA LEU A 54 -10.20 -4.60 7.93
C LEU A 54 -9.93 -3.18 8.44
N ALA A 55 -10.66 -2.73 9.46
CA ALA A 55 -10.43 -1.44 10.11
C ALA A 55 -9.07 -1.37 10.81
N ASP A 56 -8.66 -2.44 11.48
CA ASP A 56 -7.34 -2.52 12.12
C ASP A 56 -6.19 -2.49 11.10
N ILE A 57 -6.33 -3.21 9.98
CA ILE A 57 -5.39 -3.15 8.85
C ILE A 57 -5.32 -1.73 8.28
N HIS A 58 -6.47 -1.06 8.13
CA HIS A 58 -6.52 0.32 7.64
C HIS A 58 -5.79 1.28 8.57
N ALA A 59 -6.04 1.19 9.87
CA ALA A 59 -5.36 1.99 10.90
C ALA A 59 -3.85 1.75 10.88
N TYR A 60 -3.42 0.49 10.73
CA TYR A 60 -2.01 0.15 10.56
C TYR A 60 -1.43 0.83 9.31
N LEU A 61 -2.09 0.75 8.16
CA LEU A 61 -1.61 1.39 6.92
C LEU A 61 -1.49 2.92 7.05
N GLN A 62 -2.40 3.56 7.79
CA GLN A 62 -2.36 5.00 8.08
C GLN A 62 -1.20 5.38 9.00
N SER A 63 -0.79 4.48 9.90
CA SER A 63 0.32 4.73 10.83
C SER A 63 1.71 4.71 10.18
N ILE A 64 1.83 4.15 8.96
CA ILE A 64 3.12 3.98 8.30
C ILE A 64 3.64 5.34 7.78
N PRO A 65 4.80 5.84 8.25
CA PRO A 65 5.32 7.11 7.80
C PRO A 65 5.83 7.05 6.36
N ARG A 66 5.85 8.21 5.70
CA ARG A 66 6.47 8.35 4.39
C ARG A 66 7.97 8.06 4.48
N SER A 67 8.50 7.29 3.52
CA SER A 67 9.94 7.04 3.42
C SER A 67 10.71 8.37 3.25
N PRO A 68 11.88 8.53 3.89
CA PRO A 68 12.70 9.72 3.74
C PRO A 68 13.09 9.99 2.29
N ASP A 69 13.32 11.25 1.95
CA ASP A 69 13.84 11.62 0.64
C ASP A 69 15.26 11.08 0.45
N TYR A 70 15.59 10.58 -0.74
CA TYR A 70 16.91 9.98 -0.96
C TYR A 70 18.04 11.01 -0.81
N LYS A 71 17.77 12.30 -1.05
CA LYS A 71 18.75 13.38 -0.87
C LYS A 71 19.08 13.63 0.60
N SER A 72 18.30 13.13 1.55
CA SER A 72 18.66 13.25 2.97
C SER A 72 19.62 12.15 3.42
N ILE A 73 20.06 11.23 2.55
CA ILE A 73 20.96 10.13 2.88
C ILE A 73 22.39 10.48 2.42
N PRO A 74 23.33 10.83 3.33
CA PRO A 74 24.67 11.29 2.95
C PRO A 74 25.48 10.30 2.10
N LEU A 75 25.23 9.00 2.30
CA LEU A 75 25.88 7.92 1.54
C LEU A 75 25.51 7.92 0.04
N LEU A 76 24.38 8.52 -0.35
CA LEU A 76 23.85 8.50 -1.71
C LEU A 76 24.14 9.77 -2.52
N ASN A 77 24.70 10.81 -1.89
CA ASN A 77 24.95 12.12 -2.52
C ASN A 77 26.44 12.39 -2.77
N ARG A 78 27.16 11.42 -3.34
CA ARG A 78 28.56 11.61 -3.73
C ARG A 78 28.70 12.10 -5.16
#